data_AF-A0A7R9YHJ6-F1
#
_entry.id   AF-A0A7R9YHJ6-F1
#
_cell.length_a   1.000
_cell.length_b   1.000
_cell.length_c   1.000
_cell.angle_alpha   90.00
_cell.angle_beta   90.00
_cell.angle_gamma   90.00
#
_symmetry.space_group_name_H-M   'P 1'
#
loop_
_entity.id
_entity.type
_entity.pdbx_description
1 polymer ?
#
loop_
_entity_poly.entity_id
_entity_poly.type
_entity_poly.pdbx_seq_one_letter_code
_entity_poly.pdbx_strand_id
1 'polypeptide(L)'
;IIIDTYGGWGAHGGGAFSGKDPTKVDRSAAYACRWMAKSAVKAGLCKRALVQLSYAIGVAKPLSLFVETYGTEQGELTAQAITDIIKLNFDCRPGALGRDLQLREPKYKPTAAYCHFGRTPYTENGMKFFAWEDVVDLTKYAGMSHAEIEKEVSSKKKTILEKWVD
;
A
#
# COMPACT_ATOMS: atom_id res chain seq x y z
N ILE A 1 13.34 -12.50 -6.37
CA ILE A 1 12.79 -11.50 -5.42
C ILE A 1 13.22 -10.06 -5.72
N ILE A 2 14.52 -9.73 -5.87
CA ILE A 2 14.93 -8.35 -6.17
C ILE A 2 14.54 -7.90 -7.58
N ILE A 3 14.75 -8.78 -8.58
CA ILE A 3 14.27 -8.54 -9.96
C ILE A 3 12.76 -8.36 -9.97
N ASP A 4 12.02 -9.20 -9.22
CA ASP A 4 10.55 -9.16 -9.18
C ASP A 4 9.97 -7.86 -8.61
N THR A 5 10.78 -7.09 -7.89
CA THR A 5 10.36 -5.90 -7.14
C THR A 5 10.94 -4.62 -7.73
N TYR A 6 11.99 -4.09 -7.13
CA TYR A 6 12.45 -2.72 -7.35
C TYR A 6 13.92 -2.66 -7.77
N GLY A 7 14.54 -3.79 -8.15
CA GLY A 7 15.88 -3.81 -8.73
C GLY A 7 16.98 -3.26 -7.80
N GLY A 8 16.82 -3.42 -6.49
CA GLY A 8 17.76 -2.95 -5.48
C GLY A 8 17.40 -1.58 -4.87
N TRP A 9 16.47 -0.84 -5.46
CA TRP A 9 15.88 0.34 -4.83
C TRP A 9 14.83 -0.04 -3.77
N GLY A 10 14.65 0.83 -2.78
CA GLY A 10 13.71 0.59 -1.68
C GLY A 10 14.24 -0.44 -0.69
N ALA A 11 13.39 -1.38 -0.28
CA ALA A 11 13.73 -2.47 0.64
C ALA A 11 12.91 -3.73 0.33
N HIS A 12 13.33 -4.87 0.90
CA HIS A 12 12.63 -6.15 0.72
C HIS A 12 12.56 -6.93 2.03
N GLY A 13 11.38 -7.40 2.44
CA GLY A 13 11.17 -8.18 3.67
C GLY A 13 11.55 -9.67 3.60
N GLY A 14 12.24 -10.07 2.53
CA GLY A 14 12.71 -11.45 2.29
C GLY A 14 11.70 -12.43 1.65
N GLY A 15 10.40 -12.20 1.75
CA GLY A 15 9.38 -13.13 1.24
C GLY A 15 9.25 -13.18 -0.29
N ALA A 16 9.47 -14.35 -0.91
CA ALA A 16 9.18 -14.54 -2.35
C ALA A 16 7.69 -14.45 -2.67
N PHE A 17 7.33 -14.06 -3.90
CA PHE A 17 5.93 -13.90 -4.30
C PHE A 17 5.33 -15.15 -4.94
N SER A 18 5.87 -15.62 -6.07
CA SER A 18 5.30 -16.70 -6.91
C SER A 18 5.07 -18.02 -6.14
N GLY A 19 4.04 -18.78 -6.53
CA GLY A 19 3.66 -20.04 -5.88
C GLY A 19 2.83 -19.91 -4.60
N LYS A 20 2.72 -18.72 -4.02
CA LYS A 20 1.88 -18.45 -2.83
C LYS A 20 0.45 -18.05 -3.19
N ASP A 21 -0.53 -18.38 -2.37
CA ASP A 21 -1.88 -17.84 -2.47
C ASP A 21 -1.97 -16.48 -1.70
N PRO A 22 -3.02 -15.65 -1.89
CA PRO A 22 -3.06 -14.29 -1.35
C PRO A 22 -3.20 -14.21 0.17
N THR A 23 -3.45 -15.32 0.88
CA THR A 23 -3.39 -15.34 2.35
C THR A 23 -1.98 -15.17 2.88
N LYS A 24 -0.95 -15.38 2.05
CA LYS A 24 0.45 -15.20 2.43
C LYS A 24 0.80 -13.72 2.30
N VAL A 25 0.93 -13.07 3.45
CA VAL A 25 1.16 -11.62 3.56
C VAL A 25 2.43 -11.17 2.85
N ASP A 26 3.42 -12.05 2.67
CA ASP A 26 4.61 -11.79 1.84
C ASP A 26 4.25 -11.24 0.45
N ARG A 27 3.16 -11.72 -0.16
CA ARG A 27 2.66 -11.24 -1.45
C ARG A 27 1.64 -10.13 -1.29
N SER A 28 0.57 -10.39 -0.54
CA SER A 28 -0.57 -9.46 -0.48
C SER A 28 -0.21 -8.13 0.17
N ALA A 29 0.58 -8.14 1.24
CA ALA A 29 1.04 -6.90 1.87
C ALA A 29 2.11 -6.19 1.03
N ALA A 30 2.98 -6.90 0.31
CA ALA A 30 3.93 -6.27 -0.61
C ALA A 30 3.20 -5.50 -1.74
N TYR A 31 2.10 -6.08 -2.26
CA TYR A 31 1.24 -5.39 -3.24
C TYR A 31 0.54 -4.18 -2.60
N ALA A 32 0.06 -4.30 -1.36
CA ALA A 32 -0.52 -3.17 -0.63
C ALA A 32 0.50 -2.04 -0.40
N CYS A 33 1.75 -2.36 -0.03
CA CYS A 33 2.83 -1.37 0.07
C CYS A 33 3.06 -0.63 -1.25
N ARG A 34 3.10 -1.36 -2.37
CA ARG A 34 3.19 -0.75 -3.70
C ARG A 34 2.00 0.18 -3.97
N TRP A 35 0.79 -0.28 -3.67
CA TRP A 35 -0.44 0.46 -3.88
C TRP A 35 -0.48 1.77 -3.09
N MET A 36 -0.11 1.73 -1.81
CA MET A 36 0.00 2.89 -0.92
C MET A 36 1.08 3.87 -1.42
N ALA A 37 2.29 3.39 -1.70
CA ALA A 37 3.39 4.23 -2.17
C ALA A 37 3.06 4.92 -3.50
N LYS A 38 2.50 4.18 -4.46
CA LYS A 38 2.08 4.72 -5.76
C LYS A 38 1.00 5.78 -5.61
N SER A 39 0.02 5.54 -4.73
CA SER A 39 -1.07 6.49 -4.47
C SER A 39 -0.56 7.78 -3.86
N ALA A 40 0.33 7.71 -2.86
CA ALA A 40 0.93 8.89 -2.23
C ALA A 40 1.72 9.75 -3.23
N VAL A 41 2.56 9.12 -4.06
CA VAL A 41 3.35 9.84 -5.08
C VAL A 41 2.44 10.41 -6.17
N LYS A 42 1.45 9.65 -6.66
CA LYS A 42 0.55 10.09 -7.72
C LYS A 42 -0.34 11.27 -7.30
N ALA A 43 -0.73 11.32 -6.03
CA ALA A 43 -1.50 12.42 -5.46
C ALA A 43 -0.65 13.67 -5.18
N GLY A 44 0.67 13.62 -5.37
CA GLY A 44 1.57 14.74 -5.14
C GLY A 44 1.90 14.98 -3.68
N LEU A 45 1.68 14.00 -2.79
CA LEU A 45 2.01 14.13 -1.37
C LEU A 45 3.53 14.10 -1.11
N CYS A 46 4.25 13.34 -1.93
CA CYS A 46 5.71 13.27 -1.93
C CYS A 46 6.23 12.90 -3.33
N LYS A 47 7.54 13.07 -3.58
CA LYS A 47 8.15 12.65 -4.86
C LYS A 47 8.53 11.18 -4.86
N ARG A 48 8.85 10.62 -3.69
CA ARG A 48 9.27 9.22 -3.50
C ARG A 48 8.76 8.72 -2.16
N ALA A 49 8.43 7.42 -2.09
CA ALA A 49 7.99 6.78 -0.86
C ALA A 49 8.48 5.33 -0.79
N LEU A 50 8.93 4.92 0.39
CA LEU A 50 9.12 3.55 0.83
C LEU A 50 8.07 3.26 1.91
N VAL A 51 7.27 2.22 1.71
CA VAL A 51 6.25 1.79 2.66
C VAL A 51 6.56 0.40 3.17
N GLN A 52 6.54 0.23 4.49
CA GLN A 52 6.77 -1.05 5.17
C GLN A 52 5.55 -1.40 6.02
N LEU A 53 5.12 -2.67 5.91
CA LEU A 53 4.11 -3.29 6.76
C LEU A 53 4.73 -4.48 7.48
N SER A 54 4.29 -4.71 8.72
CA SER A 54 4.61 -5.94 9.47
C SER A 54 3.34 -6.60 10.01
N TYR A 55 3.39 -7.94 10.16
CA TYR A 55 2.28 -8.75 10.66
C TYR A 55 2.79 -9.80 11.64
N ALA A 56 1.95 -10.16 12.61
CA ALA A 56 2.08 -11.41 13.36
C ALA A 56 1.16 -12.47 12.76
N ILE A 57 1.61 -13.72 12.81
CA ILE A 57 0.78 -14.86 12.40
C ILE A 57 -0.51 -14.92 13.24
N GLY A 58 -1.65 -15.09 12.57
CA GLY A 58 -2.96 -15.13 13.22
C GLY A 58 -3.56 -13.75 13.58
N VAL A 59 -2.82 -12.64 13.40
CA VAL A 59 -3.32 -11.29 13.67
C VAL A 59 -3.74 -10.63 12.35
N ALA A 60 -5.01 -10.26 12.24
CA ALA A 60 -5.55 -9.68 11.00
C ALA A 60 -5.05 -8.25 10.75
N LYS A 61 -4.93 -7.43 11.79
CA LYS A 61 -4.45 -6.05 11.66
C LYS A 61 -2.92 -6.04 11.51
N PRO A 62 -2.35 -5.19 10.64
CA PRO A 62 -0.90 -5.00 10.61
C PRO A 62 -0.40 -4.52 11.97
N LEU A 63 0.76 -5.02 12.41
CA LEU A 63 1.39 -4.59 13.66
C LEU A 63 2.08 -3.23 13.54
N SER A 64 2.57 -2.90 12.35
CA SER A 64 3.15 -1.59 12.09
C SER A 64 2.96 -1.18 10.64
N LEU A 65 2.90 0.14 10.44
CA LEU A 65 3.01 0.83 9.17
C LEU A 65 4.12 1.88 9.33
N PHE A 66 5.12 1.83 8.45
CA PHE A 66 6.18 2.83 8.37
C PHE A 66 6.24 3.40 6.97
N VAL A 67 6.32 4.72 6.85
CA VAL A 67 6.45 5.44 5.58
C VAL A 67 7.67 6.35 5.64
N GLU A 68 8.63 6.09 4.76
CA GLU A 68 9.79 6.96 4.52
C GLU A 68 9.60 7.67 3.19
N THR A 69 9.76 8.99 3.18
CA THR A 69 9.58 9.84 1.99
C THR A 69 10.88 10.45 1.50
N TYR A 70 11.98 10.19 2.19
CA TYR A 70 13.33 10.67 1.89
C TYR A 70 13.42 12.20 1.84
N GLY A 71 12.65 12.89 2.69
CA GLY A 71 12.58 14.36 2.71
C GLY A 71 11.95 14.95 1.45
N THR A 72 11.04 14.21 0.79
CA THR A 72 10.41 14.64 -0.47
C THR A 72 8.91 14.89 -0.36
N GLU A 73 8.37 14.90 0.86
CA GLU A 73 7.05 15.43 1.19
C GLU A 73 6.86 16.85 0.59
N GLN A 74 5.61 17.18 0.22
CA GLN A 74 5.27 18.44 -0.46
C GLN A 74 4.45 19.37 0.45
N GLY A 75 4.62 20.67 0.28
CA GLY A 75 3.90 21.69 1.06
C GLY A 75 4.22 21.63 2.54
N GLU A 76 3.19 21.65 3.38
CA GLU A 76 3.29 21.55 4.84
C GLU A 76 3.16 20.11 5.36
N LEU A 77 3.12 19.13 4.46
CA LEU A 77 3.03 17.73 4.87
C LEU A 77 4.34 17.27 5.49
N THR A 78 4.23 16.33 6.43
CA THR A 78 5.34 15.60 7.03
C THR A 78 5.23 14.12 6.69
N ALA A 79 6.31 13.35 6.89
CA ALA A 79 6.25 11.88 6.76
C ALA A 79 5.18 11.26 7.68
N GLN A 80 4.97 11.85 8.87
CA GLN A 80 3.90 11.45 9.79
C GLN A 80 2.51 11.76 9.21
N ALA A 81 2.29 12.97 8.68
CA ALA A 81 1.02 13.32 8.03
C ALA A 81 0.70 12.37 6.88
N ILE A 82 1.69 11.99 6.06
CA ILE A 82 1.51 11.04 4.97
C ILE A 82 1.19 9.64 5.50
N THR A 83 1.86 9.19 6.57
CA THR A 83 1.53 7.93 7.26
C THR A 83 0.08 7.91 7.73
N ASP A 84 -0.40 9.02 8.28
CA ASP A 84 -1.77 9.15 8.77
C ASP A 84 -2.81 9.19 7.63
N ILE A 85 -2.49 9.87 6.53
CA ILE A 85 -3.28 9.82 5.29
C ILE A 85 -3.41 8.36 4.81
N ILE A 86 -2.33 7.58 4.85
CA ILE A 86 -2.39 6.16 4.49
C ILE A 86 -3.29 5.39 5.47
N LYS A 87 -3.17 5.59 6.79
CA LYS A 87 -4.04 4.91 7.77
C LYS A 87 -5.53 5.23 7.58
N LEU A 88 -5.85 6.46 7.20
CA LEU A 88 -7.21 6.91 6.91
C LEU A 88 -7.82 6.15 5.73
N ASN A 89 -7.07 5.97 4.64
CA ASN A 89 -7.63 5.58 3.34
C ASN A 89 -7.45 4.10 2.99
N PHE A 90 -6.59 3.38 3.69
CA PHE A 90 -6.31 1.98 3.39
C PHE A 90 -6.78 1.05 4.52
N ASP A 91 -7.12 -0.19 4.14
CA ASP A 91 -7.40 -1.31 5.03
C ASP A 91 -6.48 -2.48 4.65
N CYS A 92 -5.40 -2.64 5.40
CA CYS A 92 -4.39 -3.66 5.11
C CYS A 92 -4.64 -4.99 5.82
N ARG A 93 -5.86 -5.24 6.33
CA ARG A 93 -6.20 -6.59 6.81
C ARG A 93 -6.19 -7.57 5.63
N PRO A 94 -5.61 -8.79 5.73
CA PRO A 94 -5.49 -9.70 4.58
C PRO A 94 -6.81 -10.00 3.85
N GLY A 95 -7.92 -10.07 4.60
CA GLY A 95 -9.25 -10.21 4.02
C GLY A 95 -9.70 -9.00 3.19
N ALA A 96 -9.41 -7.78 3.66
CA ALA A 96 -9.71 -6.54 2.95
C ALA A 96 -8.84 -6.41 1.69
N LEU A 97 -7.54 -6.70 1.78
CA LEU A 97 -6.65 -6.74 0.62
C LEU A 97 -7.13 -7.74 -0.45
N GLY A 98 -7.60 -8.90 -0.02
CA GLY A 98 -8.19 -9.91 -0.90
C GLY A 98 -9.39 -9.38 -1.68
N ARG A 99 -10.25 -8.58 -1.04
CA ARG A 99 -11.42 -7.94 -1.64
C ARG A 99 -11.02 -6.77 -2.55
N ASP A 100 -10.29 -5.80 -2.00
CA ASP A 100 -10.04 -4.50 -2.65
C ASP A 100 -9.10 -4.62 -3.86
N LEU A 101 -8.15 -5.56 -3.83
CA LEU A 101 -7.24 -5.86 -4.93
C LEU A 101 -7.67 -7.09 -5.75
N GLN A 102 -8.84 -7.67 -5.45
CA GLN A 102 -9.39 -8.87 -6.08
C GLN A 102 -8.37 -10.03 -6.15
N LEU A 103 -7.66 -10.30 -5.07
CA LEU A 103 -6.52 -11.22 -5.09
C LEU A 103 -6.93 -12.70 -5.15
N ARG A 104 -8.21 -13.03 -4.99
CA ARG A 104 -8.68 -14.43 -5.04
C ARG A 104 -8.86 -14.97 -6.46
N GLU A 105 -8.70 -14.11 -7.46
CA GLU A 105 -8.81 -14.47 -8.88
C GLU A 105 -7.53 -15.17 -9.40
N PRO A 106 -7.63 -16.09 -10.37
CA PRO A 106 -6.51 -16.85 -10.95
C PRO A 106 -5.67 -16.01 -11.95
N LYS A 107 -5.15 -14.86 -11.50
CA LYS A 107 -4.54 -13.82 -12.36
C LYS A 107 -3.03 -13.63 -12.20
N TYR A 108 -2.34 -14.62 -11.62
CA TYR A 108 -0.93 -14.48 -11.19
C TYR A 108 0.11 -14.89 -12.24
N LYS A 109 -0.26 -15.69 -13.24
CA LYS A 109 0.70 -16.14 -14.26
C LYS A 109 1.42 -14.96 -14.96
N PRO A 110 0.75 -13.86 -15.34
CA PRO A 110 1.42 -12.70 -15.94
C PRO A 110 2.37 -11.94 -15.01
N THR A 111 2.27 -12.13 -13.69
CA THR A 111 3.14 -11.45 -12.71
C THR A 111 4.47 -12.17 -12.54
N ALA A 112 4.57 -13.45 -12.96
CA ALA A 112 5.74 -14.30 -12.73
C ALA A 112 6.95 -13.98 -13.62
N ALA A 113 6.80 -13.03 -14.56
CA ALA A 113 7.87 -12.52 -15.42
C ALA A 113 7.72 -11.01 -15.60
N TYR A 114 8.84 -10.34 -15.88
CA TYR A 114 8.90 -8.89 -16.10
C TYR A 114 8.40 -8.06 -14.90
N CYS A 115 8.71 -8.53 -13.69
CA CYS A 115 8.40 -7.90 -12.42
C CYS A 115 6.89 -7.84 -12.09
N HIS A 116 6.59 -7.68 -10.80
CA HIS A 116 5.22 -7.56 -10.28
C HIS A 116 4.71 -6.12 -10.28
N PHE A 117 5.62 -5.14 -10.35
CA PHE A 117 5.33 -3.72 -10.17
C PHE A 117 5.68 -2.91 -11.43
N GLY A 118 5.08 -1.72 -11.54
CA GLY A 118 5.28 -0.82 -12.68
C GLY A 118 4.56 -1.26 -13.96
N ARG A 119 3.63 -2.20 -13.84
CA ARG A 119 2.82 -2.73 -14.95
C ARG A 119 1.55 -1.89 -15.13
N THR A 120 1.07 -1.79 -16.37
CA THR A 120 -0.22 -1.16 -16.65
C THR A 120 -1.35 -2.10 -16.22
N PRO A 121 -2.24 -1.68 -15.32
CA PRO A 121 -3.42 -2.47 -14.94
C PRO A 121 -4.40 -2.55 -16.12
N TYR A 122 -5.06 -3.70 -16.25
CA TYR A 122 -6.07 -3.95 -17.28
C TYR A 122 -7.09 -4.97 -16.79
N THR A 123 -8.25 -5.01 -17.46
CA THR A 123 -9.31 -5.98 -17.18
C THR A 123 -9.45 -6.92 -18.35
N GLU A 124 -9.47 -8.22 -18.08
CA GLU A 124 -9.71 -9.27 -19.07
C GLU A 124 -10.62 -10.33 -18.44
N ASN A 125 -11.67 -10.73 -19.16
CA ASN A 125 -12.66 -11.73 -18.70
C ASN A 125 -13.23 -11.42 -17.30
N GLY A 126 -13.47 -10.14 -16.99
CA GLY A 126 -13.98 -9.68 -15.70
C GLY A 126 -12.95 -9.66 -14.56
N MET A 127 -11.72 -10.12 -14.79
CA MET A 127 -10.63 -10.08 -13.80
C MET A 127 -9.75 -8.86 -13.99
N LYS A 128 -9.49 -8.14 -12.90
CA LYS A 128 -8.61 -6.98 -12.89
C LYS A 128 -7.16 -7.38 -12.62
N PHE A 129 -6.28 -7.31 -13.62
CA PHE A 129 -4.86 -7.60 -13.49
C PHE A 129 -4.10 -6.40 -12.91
N PHE A 130 -3.07 -6.69 -12.11
CA PHE A 130 -2.22 -5.67 -11.47
C PHE A 130 -3.01 -4.60 -10.68
N ALA A 131 -4.09 -4.99 -10.00
CA ALA A 131 -4.99 -4.04 -9.34
C ALA A 131 -4.30 -3.09 -8.33
N TRP A 132 -3.15 -3.48 -7.77
CA TRP A 132 -2.32 -2.64 -6.90
C TRP A 132 -1.61 -1.48 -7.62
N GLU A 133 -1.64 -1.47 -8.95
CA GLU A 133 -1.16 -0.36 -9.78
C GLU A 133 -2.25 0.70 -10.02
N ASP A 134 -3.51 0.44 -9.68
CA ASP A 134 -4.57 1.45 -9.72
C ASP A 134 -4.66 2.19 -8.40
N VAL A 135 -4.27 3.46 -8.41
CA VAL A 135 -4.12 4.29 -7.22
C VAL A 135 -5.46 4.58 -6.53
N VAL A 136 -5.40 4.77 -5.21
CA VAL A 136 -6.45 5.47 -4.47
C VAL A 136 -6.25 6.97 -4.68
N ASP A 137 -7.34 7.68 -4.94
CA ASP A 137 -7.29 9.14 -5.04
C ASP A 137 -7.07 9.76 -3.65
N LEU A 138 -5.88 10.34 -3.46
CA LEU A 138 -5.48 11.06 -2.26
C LEU A 138 -5.28 12.56 -2.53
N THR A 139 -5.68 13.06 -3.70
CA THR A 139 -5.39 14.45 -4.14
C THR A 139 -5.98 15.50 -3.21
N LYS A 140 -7.09 15.20 -2.52
CA LYS A 140 -7.68 16.10 -1.51
C LYS A 140 -6.72 16.50 -0.39
N TYR A 141 -5.68 15.69 -0.13
CA TYR A 141 -4.71 15.94 0.94
C TYR A 141 -3.52 16.80 0.51
N ALA A 142 -3.30 17.01 -0.78
CA ALA A 142 -2.09 17.68 -1.29
C ALA A 142 -1.95 19.16 -0.87
N GLY A 143 -3.06 19.79 -0.46
CA GLY A 143 -3.08 21.17 0.05
C GLY A 143 -3.40 21.30 1.53
N MET A 144 -3.50 20.19 2.28
CA MET A 144 -3.81 20.22 3.71
C MET A 144 -2.53 20.41 4.54
N SER A 145 -2.67 21.17 5.63
CA SER A 145 -1.66 21.28 6.68
C SER A 145 -1.63 20.02 7.56
N HIS A 146 -0.52 19.80 8.26
CA HIS A 146 -0.41 18.69 9.21
C HIS A 146 -1.53 18.72 10.28
N ALA A 147 -1.88 19.90 10.81
CA ALA A 147 -2.92 20.05 11.82
C ALA A 147 -4.32 19.65 11.31
N GLU A 148 -4.62 19.91 10.04
CA GLU A 148 -5.89 19.49 9.43
C GLU A 148 -5.95 17.96 9.28
N ILE A 149 -4.82 17.32 8.94
CA ILE A 149 -4.72 15.86 8.91
C ILE A 149 -4.91 15.27 10.30
N GLU A 150 -4.24 15.80 11.33
CA GLU A 150 -4.40 15.34 12.72
C GLU A 150 -5.84 15.47 13.21
N LYS A 151 -6.53 16.55 12.83
CA LYS A 151 -7.95 16.74 13.12
C LYS A 151 -8.81 15.68 12.42
N GLU A 152 -8.56 15.37 11.15
CA GLU A 152 -9.27 14.31 10.43
C GLU A 152 -9.03 12.93 11.06
N VAL A 153 -7.77 12.60 11.39
CA VAL A 153 -7.39 11.38 12.12
C VAL A 153 -8.15 11.27 13.44
N SER A 154 -8.15 12.34 14.24
CA SER A 154 -8.83 12.39 15.52
C SER A 154 -10.33 12.15 15.38
N SER A 155 -10.96 12.76 14.37
CA SER A 155 -12.39 12.56 14.07
C SER A 155 -12.74 11.13 13.64
N LYS A 156 -11.78 10.42 13.04
CA LYS A 156 -11.96 9.06 12.49
C LYS A 156 -11.22 7.97 13.28
N LYS A 157 -10.74 8.29 14.49
CA LYS A 157 -9.88 7.40 15.29
C LYS A 157 -10.48 6.00 15.46
N LYS A 158 -11.77 5.91 15.77
CA LYS A 158 -12.48 4.62 15.92
C LYS A 158 -12.38 3.75 14.65
N THR A 159 -12.66 4.33 13.49
CA THR A 159 -12.60 3.64 12.19
C THR A 159 -11.17 3.27 11.80
N ILE A 160 -10.18 4.07 12.17
CA ILE A 160 -8.76 3.72 11.98
C ILE A 160 -8.43 2.48 12.83
N LEU A 161 -8.81 2.48 14.11
CA LEU A 161 -8.54 1.38 15.02
C LEU A 161 -9.29 0.08 14.68
N GLU A 162 -10.33 0.11 13.85
CA GLU A 162 -10.95 -1.10 13.29
C GLU A 162 -10.02 -1.82 12.28
N LYS A 163 -9.11 -1.07 11.64
CA LYS A 163 -8.23 -1.53 10.55
C LYS A 163 -6.77 -1.70 10.98
N TRP A 164 -6.31 -0.85 11.90
CA TRP A 164 -4.93 -0.76 12.37
C TRP A 164 -4.85 -1.09 13.87
N VAL A 165 -3.72 -1.61 14.32
CA VAL A 165 -3.40 -1.57 15.75
C VAL A 165 -3.17 -0.11 16.16
N ASP A 166 -3.36 0.18 17.45
CA ASP A 166 -3.08 1.50 18.02
C ASP A 166 -1.58 1.83 17.94
#